data_AF-A0A9E1DVA4-F1
#
_entry.id   AF-A0A9E1DVA4-F1
#
_cell.length_a   1.000
_cell.length_b   1.000
_cell.length_c   1.000
_cell.angle_alpha   90.00
_cell.angle_beta   90.00
_cell.angle_gamma   90.00
#
_symmetry.space_group_name_H-M   'P 1'
#
loop_
_entity.id
_entity.type
_entity.pdbx_description
1 polymer ?
#
loop_
_entity_poly.entity_id
_entity_poly.type
_entity_poly.pdbx_seq_one_letter_code
_entity_poly.pdbx_strand_id
1 'polypeptide(L)'
;MTEPWEKELSCAVSCSRCHAHLGADDRRILSVYDHQPICMACKKQEEKRPDYEETSRHMIGQCMAETEVKWSDPGGYCFYHFYPFKCD
;
A
#
# COMPACT_ATOMS: atom_id res chain seq x y z
N MET A 1 7.23 3.01 -20.00
CA MET A 1 5.97 3.68 -19.60
C MET A 1 5.74 3.29 -18.16
N THR A 2 6.07 4.18 -17.24
CA THR A 2 5.91 3.99 -15.80
C THR A 2 4.42 3.91 -15.48
N GLU A 3 3.97 2.79 -14.93
CA GLU A 3 2.53 2.55 -14.72
C GLU A 3 1.90 3.58 -13.79
N PRO A 4 0.67 4.05 -14.07
CA PRO A 4 -0.03 5.11 -13.33
C PRO A 4 -0.59 4.64 -11.97
N TRP A 5 -0.01 3.60 -11.36
CA TRP A 5 -0.46 3.06 -10.07
C TRP A 5 -0.53 4.15 -9.02
N GLU A 6 0.38 5.13 -9.08
CA GLU A 6 0.42 6.25 -8.15
C GLU A 6 -0.86 7.07 -8.28
N LYS A 7 -1.35 7.38 -9.48
CA LYS A 7 -2.61 8.13 -9.65
C LYS A 7 -3.85 7.32 -9.30
N GLU A 8 -3.87 6.03 -9.62
CA GLU A 8 -5.05 5.18 -9.39
C GLU A 8 -5.20 4.77 -7.92
N LEU A 9 -4.09 4.47 -7.24
CA LEU A 9 -4.09 4.00 -5.86
C LEU A 9 -3.91 5.14 -4.85
N SER A 10 -3.19 6.22 -5.20
CA SER A 10 -2.94 7.30 -4.23
C SER A 10 -4.21 8.08 -3.88
N CYS A 11 -5.08 8.29 -4.86
CA CYS A 11 -6.31 9.05 -4.75
C CYS A 11 -7.56 8.18 -4.76
N ALA A 12 -7.44 6.90 -4.38
CA ALA A 12 -8.59 6.04 -4.19
C ALA A 12 -9.58 6.66 -3.20
N VAL A 13 -10.83 6.85 -3.63
CA VAL A 13 -11.90 7.52 -2.86
C VAL A 13 -12.61 6.59 -1.87
N SER A 14 -12.24 5.31 -1.86
CA SER A 14 -12.83 4.28 -1.00
C SER A 14 -11.79 3.24 -0.60
N CYS A 15 -11.84 2.80 0.66
CA CYS A 15 -11.06 1.69 1.17
C CYS A 15 -11.49 0.37 0.51
N SER A 16 -10.55 -0.44 0.03
CA SER A 16 -10.86 -1.73 -0.61
C SER A 16 -11.47 -2.77 0.35
N ARG A 17 -11.23 -2.62 1.66
CA ARG A 17 -11.66 -3.59 2.70
C ARG A 17 -13.02 -3.29 3.31
N CYS A 18 -13.25 -2.04 3.67
CA CYS A 18 -14.48 -1.63 4.38
C CYS A 18 -15.37 -0.70 3.56
N HIS A 19 -14.94 -0.33 2.35
CA HIS A 19 -15.65 0.60 1.47
C HIS A 19 -15.93 1.98 2.09
N ALA A 20 -15.27 2.30 3.21
CA ALA A 20 -15.32 3.63 3.81
C ALA A 20 -14.74 4.66 2.85
N HIS A 21 -15.34 5.84 2.83
CA HIS A 21 -14.84 6.97 2.05
C HIS A 21 -13.44 7.37 2.51
N LEU A 22 -12.55 7.62 1.55
CA LEU A 22 -11.20 8.13 1.75
C LEU A 22 -11.12 9.53 1.12
N GLY A 23 -11.24 10.58 1.93
CA GLY A 23 -11.08 11.96 1.50
C GLY A 23 -9.61 12.30 1.20
N ALA A 24 -9.33 13.49 0.65
CA ALA A 24 -7.96 13.91 0.32
C ALA A 24 -7.03 13.92 1.56
N ASP A 25 -7.55 14.39 2.69
CA ASP A 25 -6.82 14.47 3.96
C ASP A 25 -6.67 13.14 4.70
N ASP A 26 -7.36 12.10 4.27
CA ASP A 26 -7.32 10.81 4.94
C ASP A 26 -6.03 10.06 4.59
N ARG A 27 -5.35 9.61 5.65
CA ARG A 27 -4.20 8.73 5.53
C ARG A 27 -4.66 7.35 5.07
N ARG A 28 -4.02 6.84 4.03
CA ARG A 28 -4.21 5.49 3.51
C ARG A 28 -2.86 4.82 3.29
N ILE A 29 -2.88 3.52 3.15
CA ILE A 29 -1.68 2.69 3.00
C ILE A 29 -2.04 1.51 2.10
N LEU A 30 -1.08 0.95 1.37
CA LEU A 30 -1.30 -0.25 0.57
C LEU A 30 -1.26 -1.49 1.47
N SER A 31 -2.19 -2.40 1.27
CA SER A 31 -2.22 -3.67 2.00
C SER A 31 -1.09 -4.59 1.53
N VAL A 32 -0.42 -5.24 2.47
CA VAL A 32 0.66 -6.21 2.20
C VAL A 32 0.14 -7.53 1.62
N TYR A 33 -1.18 -7.71 1.50
CA TYR A 33 -1.80 -8.93 1.00
C TYR A 33 -2.27 -8.82 -0.44
N ASP A 34 -2.77 -7.64 -0.84
CA ASP A 34 -3.42 -7.43 -2.15
C ASP A 34 -3.02 -6.12 -2.83
N HIS A 35 -2.10 -5.36 -2.23
CA HIS A 35 -1.59 -4.09 -2.75
C HIS A 35 -2.65 -3.01 -2.97
N GLN A 36 -3.85 -3.17 -2.38
CA GLN A 36 -4.93 -2.21 -2.53
C GLN A 36 -4.87 -1.14 -1.42
N PRO A 37 -5.31 0.10 -1.70
CA PRO A 37 -5.38 1.17 -0.71
C PRO A 37 -6.44 0.86 0.34
N ILE A 38 -6.00 0.85 1.59
CA ILE A 38 -6.83 0.63 2.77
C ILE A 38 -6.71 1.81 3.73
N CYS A 39 -7.78 2.03 4.51
CA CYS A 39 -7.73 3.01 5.58
C CYS A 39 -6.87 2.51 6.74
N MET A 40 -6.38 3.43 7.58
CA MET A 40 -5.57 3.08 8.75
C MET A 40 -6.29 2.16 9.75
N ALA A 41 -7.62 2.18 9.79
CA ALA A 41 -8.40 1.28 10.63
C ALA A 41 -8.35 -0.18 10.12
N CYS A 42 -8.40 -0.39 8.79
CA CYS A 42 -8.22 -1.69 8.18
C CYS A 42 -6.77 -2.17 8.31
N LYS A 43 -5.79 -1.27 8.18
CA LYS A 43 -4.38 -1.62 8.40
C LYS A 43 -4.13 -2.18 9.80
N LYS A 44 -4.71 -1.55 10.82
CA LYS A 44 -4.65 -2.04 12.22
C LYS A 44 -5.30 -3.40 12.42
N GLN A 45 -6.24 -3.79 11.55
CA GLN A 45 -6.83 -5.13 11.59
C GLN A 45 -5.92 -6.14 10.91
N GLU A 46 -5.30 -5.76 9.79
CA GLU A 46 -4.29 -6.59 9.13
C GLU A 46 -3.11 -6.88 10.07
N GLU A 47 -2.61 -5.88 10.81
CA GLU A 47 -1.52 -6.05 11.78
C GLU A 47 -1.83 -7.02 12.94
N LYS A 48 -3.10 -7.31 13.20
CA LYS A 48 -3.52 -8.25 14.24
C LYS A 48 -3.57 -9.69 13.75
N ARG A 49 -3.43 -9.92 12.44
CA ARG A 49 -3.45 -11.26 11.89
C ARG A 49 -2.17 -12.01 12.29
N PRO A 50 -2.25 -13.30 12.60
CA PRO A 50 -1.08 -14.08 13.03
C PRO A 50 -0.03 -14.24 11.92
N ASP A 51 -0.45 -14.12 10.65
CA ASP A 51 0.41 -14.25 9.46
C ASP A 51 0.99 -12.90 8.99
N TYR A 52 0.66 -11.79 9.67
CA TYR A 52 1.02 -10.45 9.21
C TYR A 52 2.53 -10.22 9.16
N GLU A 53 3.27 -10.67 10.18
CA GLU A 53 4.72 -10.48 10.24
C GLU A 53 5.44 -11.18 9.08
N GLU A 54 5.06 -12.43 8.81
CA GLU A 54 5.61 -13.22 7.69
C GLU A 54 5.23 -12.58 6.35
N THR A 55 3.95 -12.25 6.17
CA THR A 55 3.45 -11.60 4.94
C THR A 55 4.16 -10.27 4.69
N SER A 56 4.32 -9.45 5.73
CA SER A 56 5.03 -8.17 5.66
C SER A 56 6.50 -8.35 5.29
N ARG A 57 7.18 -9.39 5.78
CA ARG A 57 8.58 -9.69 5.41
C ARG A 57 8.69 -10.17 3.97
N HIS A 58 7.77 -11.02 3.51
CA HIS A 58 7.70 -11.42 2.10
C HIS A 58 7.46 -10.21 1.20
N MET A 59 6.59 -9.28 1.60
CA MET A 59 6.35 -8.04 0.86
C MET A 59 7.62 -7.20 0.73
N ILE A 60 8.38 -7.03 1.83
CA ILE A 60 9.69 -6.35 1.80
C ILE A 60 10.64 -7.07 0.84
N GLY A 61 10.70 -8.40 0.90
CA GLY A 61 11.57 -9.20 0.04
C GLY A 61 11.21 -9.08 -1.45
N GLN A 62 9.93 -9.13 -1.79
CA GLN A 62 9.45 -8.91 -3.16
C GLN A 62 9.79 -7.49 -3.63
N CYS A 63 9.59 -6.50 -2.78
CA CYS A 63 9.95 -5.12 -3.05
C CYS A 63 11.44 -4.91 -3.29
N MET A 64 12.31 -5.53 -2.50
CA MET A 64 13.77 -5.48 -2.70
C MET A 64 14.17 -6.17 -4.00
N ALA A 65 13.60 -7.35 -4.29
CA ALA A 65 13.88 -8.05 -5.54
C ALA A 65 13.42 -7.26 -6.77
N GLU A 66 12.24 -6.64 -6.72
CA GLU A 66 11.72 -5.82 -7.82
C GLU A 66 12.51 -4.53 -8.02
N THR A 67 12.93 -3.87 -6.94
CA THR A 67 13.77 -2.67 -7.02
C THR A 67 15.19 -2.97 -7.54
N GLU A 68 15.76 -4.13 -7.21
CA GLU A 68 17.05 -4.59 -7.74
C GLU A 68 16.98 -5.00 -9.22
N VAL A 69 15.87 -5.59 -9.67
CA VAL A 69 15.71 -6.09 -11.04
C VAL A 69 15.22 -5.02 -12.03
N LYS A 70 14.38 -4.05 -11.60
CA LYS A 70 13.67 -3.12 -12.51
C LYS A 70 14.11 -1.65 -12.47
N TRP A 71 15.16 -1.28 -11.73
CA TRP A 71 15.73 0.09 -11.76
C TRP A 71 14.72 1.20 -11.44
N SER A 72 14.59 1.47 -10.14
CA SER A 72 13.78 2.51 -9.47
C SER A 72 12.43 2.00 -9.02
N ASP A 73 12.13 2.23 -7.73
CA ASP A 73 10.78 2.24 -7.17
C ASP A 73 10.10 3.52 -7.68
N PRO A 74 9.44 3.53 -8.86
CA PRO A 74 9.29 4.74 -9.66
C PRO A 74 8.34 5.79 -9.07
N GLY A 75 7.72 5.50 -7.93
CA GLY A 75 6.93 6.44 -7.14
C GLY A 75 6.81 6.05 -5.66
N GLY A 76 7.67 5.17 -5.14
CA GLY A 76 7.55 4.72 -3.74
C GLY A 76 6.47 3.65 -3.52
N TYR A 77 6.12 2.84 -4.54
CA TYR A 77 5.10 1.79 -4.47
C TYR A 77 5.33 0.88 -3.28
N CYS A 78 6.57 0.42 -3.13
CA CYS A 78 6.98 -0.42 -2.02
C CYS A 78 6.95 0.35 -0.71
N PHE A 79 7.34 1.62 -0.73
CA PHE A 79 7.27 2.51 0.43
C PHE A 79 5.84 2.64 0.98
N TYR A 80 4.84 2.73 0.10
CA TYR A 80 3.44 2.92 0.49
C TYR A 80 2.76 1.68 1.07
N HIS A 81 3.42 0.52 1.11
CA HIS A 81 2.97 -0.63 1.89
C HIS A 81 3.31 -0.51 3.38
N PHE A 82 4.27 0.37 3.72
CA PHE A 82 4.78 0.53 5.08
C PHE A 82 4.57 1.95 5.62
N TYR A 83 4.51 2.95 4.74
CA TYR A 83 4.32 4.34 5.09
C TYR A 83 2.98 4.86 4.59
N PRO A 84 2.09 5.30 5.50
CA PRO A 84 0.83 5.92 5.11
C PRO A 84 1.07 7.21 4.34
N PHE A 85 0.22 7.46 3.36
CA PHE A 85 0.25 8.63 2.49
C PHE A 85 -1.14 9.25 2.36
N LYS A 86 -1.20 10.47 1.81
CA LYS A 86 -2.42 11.19 1.48
C LYS A 86 -2.52 11.34 -0.04
N CYS A 87 -3.71 11.64 -0.54
CA CYS A 87 -3.89 12.06 -1.93
C CYS A 87 -3.46 13.54 -2.02
N ASP A 88 -2.50 13.84 -2.90
CA ASP A 88 -2.02 15.20 -3.21
C ASP A 88 -2.83 15.87 -4.33
#